data_AF-A0A2Z4UAK0-F1
#
_entry.id   AF-A0A2Z4UAK0-F1
#
_cell.length_a   1.000
_cell.length_b   1.000
_cell.length_c   1.000
_cell.angle_alpha   90.00
_cell.angle_beta   90.00
_cell.angle_gamma   90.00
#
_symmetry.space_group_name_H-M   'P 1'
#
loop_
_entity.id
_entity.type
_entity.pdbx_description
1 polymer ?
#
loop_
_entity_poly.entity_id
_entity_poly.type
_entity_poly.pdbx_seq_one_letter_code
_entity_poly.pdbx_strand_id
1 'polypeptide(L)'
;MERYDARKETYEEIEIFDTLALFSSGRIQKDSVPEGFYCYEVRHDDECMGIPCELSFRILVNFWGTVISKVPLIRDDECRRYIEDEEWGYTGNVEIQLESWVES
;
A
#
# COMPACT_ATOMS: atom_id res chain seq x y z
N MET A 1 -0.38 -18.43 1.59
CA MET A 1 0.17 -17.13 2.01
C MET A 1 -0.80 -16.55 3.02
N GLU A 2 -0.30 -16.19 4.19
CA GLU A 2 -1.12 -15.60 5.25
C GLU A 2 -1.63 -14.22 4.82
N ARG A 3 -2.85 -13.86 5.25
CA ARG A 3 -3.40 -12.53 5.05
C ARG A 3 -3.82 -11.96 6.39
N TYR A 4 -3.40 -10.74 6.66
CA TYR A 4 -3.62 -10.05 7.92
C TYR A 4 -4.91 -9.22 7.90
N ASP A 5 -5.51 -9.09 9.08
CA ASP A 5 -6.69 -8.25 9.30
C ASP A 5 -6.25 -6.78 9.37
N ALA A 6 -6.83 -5.95 8.50
CA ALA A 6 -6.46 -4.55 8.35
C ALA A 6 -6.61 -3.73 9.64
N ARG A 7 -7.48 -4.16 10.55
CA ARG A 7 -7.72 -3.47 11.82
C ARG A 7 -6.79 -3.89 12.94
N LYS A 8 -6.03 -4.98 12.76
CA LYS A 8 -5.10 -5.53 13.75
C LYS A 8 -3.64 -5.32 13.38
N GLU A 9 -3.38 -5.09 12.09
CA GLU A 9 -2.05 -4.79 11.60
C GLU A 9 -1.60 -3.38 11.99
N THR A 10 -0.30 -3.19 12.10
CA THR A 10 0.31 -1.88 12.18
C THR A 10 1.00 -1.54 10.87
N TYR A 11 1.05 -0.25 10.57
CA TYR A 11 1.50 0.26 9.29
C TYR A 11 2.63 1.27 9.46
N GLU A 12 3.42 1.39 8.41
CA GLU A 12 4.35 2.49 8.20
C GLU A 12 3.66 3.54 7.31
N GLU A 13 3.86 4.82 7.58
CA GLU A 13 3.39 5.86 6.68
C GLU A 13 4.42 6.10 5.58
N ILE A 14 3.90 6.16 4.37
CA ILE A 14 4.65 6.44 3.16
C ILE A 14 4.03 7.62 2.44
N GLU A 15 4.83 8.26 1.61
CA GLU A 15 4.36 9.13 0.55
C GLU A 15 4.48 8.37 -0.77
N ILE A 16 3.37 8.25 -1.50
CA ILE A 16 3.31 7.65 -2.82
C ILE A 16 2.51 8.54 -3.76
N PHE A 17 3.04 8.86 -4.94
CA PHE A 17 2.38 9.76 -5.90
C PHE A 17 1.96 11.11 -5.27
N ASP A 18 2.87 11.73 -4.50
CA ASP A 18 2.62 12.95 -3.72
C ASP A 18 1.45 12.84 -2.72
N THR A 19 1.12 11.62 -2.29
CA THR A 19 -0.03 11.32 -1.42
C THR A 19 0.39 10.46 -0.24
N LEU A 20 -0.01 10.84 0.98
CA LEU A 20 0.20 10.00 2.16
C LEU A 20 -0.65 8.73 2.12
N ALA A 21 -0.01 7.60 2.41
CA ALA A 21 -0.63 6.30 2.47
C ALA A 21 0.02 5.44 3.56
N LEU A 22 -0.65 4.33 3.89
CA LEU A 22 -0.16 3.35 4.85
C LEU A 22 0.39 2.12 4.13
N PHE A 23 1.53 1.64 4.56
CA PHE A 23 2.24 0.48 4.03
C PHE A 23 2.34 -0.64 5.06
N SER A 24 2.17 -1.88 4.61
CA SER A 24 2.52 -3.09 5.36
C SER A 24 3.23 -4.06 4.42
N SER A 25 4.29 -4.71 4.91
CA SER A 25 4.96 -5.79 4.17
C SER A 25 4.10 -7.06 4.05
N GLY A 26 3.04 -7.17 4.84
CA GLY A 26 2.07 -8.26 4.79
C GLY A 26 1.00 -8.07 3.72
N ARG A 27 0.34 -9.17 3.33
CA ARG A 27 -0.89 -9.10 2.52
C ARG A 27 -2.08 -8.84 3.41
N ILE A 28 -2.87 -7.82 3.10
CA ILE A 28 -4.08 -7.50 3.86
C ILE A 28 -5.32 -8.21 3.30
N GLN A 29 -6.25 -8.56 4.18
CA GLN A 29 -7.59 -9.05 3.86
C GLN A 29 -8.44 -7.86 3.41
N LYS A 30 -8.79 -7.80 2.11
CA LYS A 30 -9.49 -6.64 1.53
C LYS A 30 -10.86 -6.37 2.15
N ASP A 31 -11.55 -7.43 2.58
CA ASP A 31 -12.84 -7.39 3.27
C ASP A 31 -12.75 -6.85 4.70
N SER A 32 -11.56 -6.84 5.29
CA SER A 32 -11.32 -6.22 6.60
C SER A 32 -11.00 -4.71 6.53
N VAL A 33 -10.71 -4.19 5.33
CA VAL A 33 -10.42 -2.77 5.12
C VAL A 33 -11.71 -1.95 5.32
N PRO A 34 -11.71 -0.89 6.15
CA PRO A 34 -12.89 -0.06 6.38
C PRO A 34 -13.36 0.66 5.11
N GLU A 35 -14.66 0.99 5.07
CA GLU A 35 -15.21 1.82 3.99
C GLU A 35 -14.51 3.18 3.92
N GLY A 36 -14.38 3.71 2.70
CA GLY A 36 -13.67 4.97 2.44
C GLY A 36 -12.17 4.81 2.22
N PHE A 37 -11.60 3.62 2.46
CA PHE A 37 -10.23 3.30 2.13
C PHE A 37 -10.11 2.48 0.84
N TYR A 38 -9.00 2.70 0.16
CA TYR A 38 -8.57 1.93 -1.01
C TYR A 38 -7.41 1.03 -0.62
N CYS A 39 -7.42 -0.22 -1.10
CA CYS A 39 -6.39 -1.21 -0.80
C CYS A 39 -5.77 -1.75 -2.08
N TYR A 40 -4.45 -1.63 -2.16
CA TYR A 40 -3.62 -2.00 -3.29
C TYR A 40 -2.50 -2.92 -2.82
N GLU A 41 -1.89 -3.61 -3.78
CA GLU A 41 -0.68 -4.38 -3.60
C GLU A 41 0.45 -3.68 -4.39
N VAL A 42 1.67 -3.77 -3.87
CA VAL A 42 2.89 -3.21 -4.50
C VAL A 42 3.78 -4.34 -4.97
N ARG A 43 4.41 -4.16 -6.14
CA ARG A 43 5.40 -5.06 -6.72
C ARG A 43 6.79 -4.46 -6.56
N HIS A 44 7.78 -5.31 -6.30
CA HIS A 44 9.19 -4.93 -6.46
C HIS A 44 9.73 -5.32 -7.84
N ASP A 45 10.87 -4.72 -8.21
CA ASP A 45 11.59 -5.05 -9.45
C ASP A 45 12.01 -6.54 -9.53
N ASP A 46 12.24 -7.01 -10.76
CA ASP A 46 12.76 -8.37 -11.04
C ASP A 46 14.27 -8.50 -10.75
N GLU A 47 14.97 -7.38 -10.55
CA GLU A 47 16.42 -7.35 -10.31
C GLU A 47 16.79 -7.61 -8.84
N CYS A 48 15.79 -7.86 -7.98
CA CYS A 48 15.94 -8.04 -6.54
C CYS A 48 16.61 -6.86 -5.84
N MET A 49 16.52 -5.65 -6.39
CA MET A 49 17.06 -4.44 -5.78
C MET A 49 16.14 -3.91 -4.67
N GLY A 50 14.91 -4.44 -4.60
CA GLY A 50 13.97 -4.15 -3.52
C GLY A 50 13.30 -2.78 -3.67
N ILE A 51 13.16 -2.30 -4.90
CA ILE A 51 12.52 -1.02 -5.18
C ILE A 51 11.06 -1.27 -5.62
N PRO A 52 10.07 -0.61 -5.00
CA PRO A 52 8.68 -0.68 -5.44
C PRO A 52 8.54 -0.06 -6.83
N CYS A 53 7.95 -0.78 -7.79
CA CYS A 53 7.86 -0.33 -9.19
C CYS A 53 6.43 -0.34 -9.76
N GLU A 54 5.48 -1.02 -9.12
CA GLU A 54 4.10 -1.11 -9.61
C GLU A 54 3.11 -1.20 -8.46
N LEU A 55 2.07 -0.37 -8.50
CA LEU A 55 0.88 -0.45 -7.67
C LEU A 55 -0.26 -1.10 -8.48
N SER A 56 -0.94 -2.10 -7.92
CA SER A 56 -2.04 -2.81 -8.59
C SER A 56 -3.06 -3.32 -7.58
N PHE A 57 -4.28 -3.61 -8.03
CA PHE A 57 -5.26 -4.27 -7.17
C PHE A 57 -4.86 -5.71 -6.82
N ARG A 58 -4.03 -6.38 -7.61
CA ARG A 58 -3.59 -7.76 -7.34
C ARG A 58 -2.27 -8.07 -8.01
N ILE A 59 -1.33 -8.58 -7.23
CA ILE A 59 0.03 -8.95 -7.63
C ILE A 59 0.27 -10.40 -7.24
N LEU A 60 0.65 -11.19 -8.24
CA LEU A 60 0.91 -12.63 -8.08
C LEU A 60 2.40 -12.95 -7.90
N VAL A 61 3.28 -12.14 -8.48
CA VAL A 61 4.73 -12.35 -8.52
C VAL A 61 5.41 -11.09 -8.00
N ASN A 62 6.53 -11.25 -7.29
CA ASN A 62 7.33 -10.15 -6.71
C ASN A 62 6.51 -9.21 -5.82
N PHE A 63 5.63 -9.79 -5.00
CA PHE A 63 4.86 -9.02 -4.04
C PHE A 63 5.78 -8.37 -3.02
N TRP A 64 5.65 -7.05 -2.88
CA TRP A 64 6.40 -6.24 -1.94
C TRP A 64 5.60 -5.98 -0.66
N GLY A 65 4.33 -5.58 -0.80
CA GLY A 65 3.50 -5.23 0.33
C GLY A 65 2.11 -4.75 -0.07
N THR A 66 1.34 -4.30 0.92
CA THR A 66 0.02 -3.70 0.76
C THR A 66 0.11 -2.20 1.01
N VAL A 67 -0.56 -1.41 0.18
CA VAL A 67 -0.76 0.02 0.39
C VAL A 67 -2.25 0.31 0.63
N ILE A 68 -2.54 1.10 1.67
CA ILE A 68 -3.88 1.57 2.00
C ILE A 68 -3.89 3.10 1.92
N SER A 69 -4.85 3.67 1.19
CA SER A 69 -4.99 5.13 1.02
C SER A 69 -6.42 5.61 1.24
N LYS A 70 -6.58 6.87 1.65
CA LYS A 70 -7.87 7.58 1.74
C LYS A 70 -8.42 8.02 0.38
N VAL A 71 -7.55 8.09 -0.63
CA VAL A 71 -7.89 8.55 -1.98
C VAL A 71 -7.49 7.50 -3.02
N PRO A 72 -8.14 7.46 -4.20
CA PRO A 72 -7.74 6.56 -5.26
C PRO A 72 -6.34 6.92 -5.78
N LEU A 73 -5.44 5.94 -5.84
CA LEU A 73 -4.07 6.11 -6.34
C LEU A 73 -3.92 5.64 -7.79
N ILE A 74 -4.85 4.78 -8.23
CA ILE A 74 -4.99 4.31 -9.61
C ILE A 74 -6.25 4.97 -10.17
N ARG A 75 -6.19 5.41 -11.43
CA ARG A 75 -7.33 6.01 -12.12
C ARG A 75 -8.43 4.96 -12.35
N ASP A 76 -9.69 5.38 -12.37
CA ASP A 76 -10.84 4.47 -12.50
C ASP A 76 -10.83 3.63 -13.79
N ASP A 77 -10.13 4.10 -14.85
CA ASP A 77 -9.98 3.42 -16.13
C ASP A 77 -8.75 2.50 -16.22
N GLU A 78 -7.97 2.37 -15.14
CA GLU A 78 -6.72 1.63 -15.09
C GLU A 78 -6.73 0.51 -14.03
N CYS A 79 -5.95 -0.54 -14.27
CA CYS A 79 -5.80 -1.67 -13.34
C CYS A 79 -4.54 -1.61 -12.48
N ARG A 80 -3.57 -0.77 -12.88
CA ARG A 80 -2.25 -0.63 -12.26
C ARG A 80 -1.66 0.74 -12.57
N ARG A 81 -0.71 1.17 -11.75
CA ARG A 81 0.10 2.38 -11.95
C ARG A 81 1.57 2.06 -11.67
N TYR A 82 2.47 2.50 -12.53
CA TYR A 82 3.91 2.35 -12.30
C TYR A 82 4.39 3.40 -11.31
N ILE A 83 5.39 3.03 -10.51
CA ILE A 83 6.02 3.88 -9.50
C ILE A 83 7.41 4.23 -10.04
N GLU A 84 7.68 5.51 -10.20
CA GLU A 84 9.01 6.03 -10.50
C GLU A 84 9.83 6.20 -9.21
N ASP A 85 11.17 6.25 -9.33
CA ASP A 85 12.08 6.26 -8.18
C ASP A 85 11.80 7.39 -7.15
N GLU A 86 11.30 8.52 -7.61
CA GLU A 86 10.97 9.69 -6.77
C GLU A 86 9.54 9.66 -6.21
N GLU A 87 8.69 8.74 -6.68
CA GLU A 87 7.28 8.65 -6.30
C GLU A 87 7.05 7.77 -5.06
N TRP A 88 8.09 7.27 -4.39
CA TRP A 88 7.98 6.47 -3.17
C TRP A 88 8.93 6.97 -2.09
N GLY A 89 8.39 7.31 -0.91
CA GLY A 89 9.17 7.73 0.25
C GLY A 89 8.61 7.20 1.57
N TYR A 90 9.48 6.82 2.49
CA TYR A 90 9.10 6.54 3.88
C TYR A 90 9.15 7.84 4.69
N THR A 91 8.07 8.16 5.40
CA THR A 91 8.05 9.38 6.25
C THR A 91 8.82 9.17 7.56
N GLY A 92 9.03 7.90 7.94
CA GLY A 92 9.62 7.48 9.21
C GLY A 92 8.60 7.28 10.32
N ASN A 93 7.32 7.58 10.08
CA ASN A 93 6.24 7.25 11.02
C ASN A 93 5.90 5.76 10.91
N VAL A 94 5.91 5.06 12.04
CA VAL A 94 5.72 3.61 12.12
C VAL A 94 4.70 3.27 13.21
N GLU A 95 4.31 2.00 13.29
CA GLU A 95 3.37 1.49 14.29
C GLU A 95 1.97 2.15 14.24
N ILE A 96 1.57 2.65 13.07
CA ILE A 96 0.28 3.33 12.88
C ILE A 96 -0.82 2.28 12.80
N GLN A 97 -1.89 2.48 13.57
CA GLN A 97 -3.11 1.71 13.40
C GLN A 97 -4.05 2.40 12.43
N LEU A 98 -4.69 1.61 11.57
CA LEU A 98 -5.60 2.13 10.55
C LEU A 98 -6.74 2.96 11.15
N GLU A 99 -7.26 2.56 12.32
CA GLU A 99 -8.33 3.26 13.05
C GLU A 99 -7.93 4.68 13.47
N SER A 100 -6.74 4.84 14.04
CA SER A 100 -6.20 6.15 14.44
C SER A 100 -5.96 7.07 13.24
N TRP A 101 -5.64 6.50 12.07
CA TRP A 101 -5.45 7.26 10.84
C TRP A 101 -6.78 7.72 10.23
N VAL A 102 -7.91 7.08 10.54
CA VAL A 102 -9.23 7.56 10.09
C VAL A 102 -9.57 8.93 10.69
N GLU A 103 -9.15 9.17 11.93
CA GLU A 103 -9.54 10.36 12.71
C GLU A 103 -8.64 11.60 12.48
N SER A 104 -7.51 11.45 11.76
CA SER A 104 -6.57 12.52 11.42
C SER A 104 -6.91 13.24 10.11
#